data_AF-A0A7X1ZN01-F1
#
_entry.id   AF-A0A7X1ZN01-F1
#
_cell.length_a   1.000
_cell.length_b   1.000
_cell.length_c   1.000
_cell.angle_alpha   90.00
_cell.angle_beta   90.00
_cell.angle_gamma   90.00
#
_symmetry.space_group_name_H-M   'P 1'
#
loop_
_entity.id
_entity.type
_entity.pdbx_description
1 polymer ?
#
loop_
_entity_poly.entity_id
_entity_poly.type
_entity_poly.pdbx_seq_one_letter_code
_entity_poly.pdbx_strand_id
1 'polypeptide(L)'
;MLDEEDVTLCFVNSIIVAGAVTIGQLFLCSLAAYVFARLKFPGHDTLFLLYLATLMVPEQVRMIPLFIILKKLGWLNTYRGLIVPGLFSAFATFLLKQFFQNIPMSLQDAATIDGAGRLRIFLVLFCP
;
A
#
# COMPACT_ATOMS: atom_id res chain seq x y z
N MET A 1 -5.95 -27.58 25.50
CA MET A 1 -5.67 -26.35 26.26
C MET A 1 -4.49 -25.74 25.54
N LEU A 2 -4.62 -24.56 24.92
CA LEU A 2 -3.45 -23.90 24.34
C LEU A 2 -2.57 -23.47 25.52
N ASP A 3 -1.32 -23.90 25.51
CA ASP A 3 -0.39 -23.48 26.56
C ASP A 3 -0.15 -21.96 26.42
N GLU A 4 0.06 -21.24 27.54
CA GLU A 4 0.24 -19.78 27.50
C GLU A 4 1.44 -19.35 26.63
N GLU A 5 2.41 -20.25 26.46
CA GLU A 5 3.57 -20.10 25.59
C GLU A 5 3.19 -20.04 24.10
N ASP A 6 2.24 -20.88 23.65
CA ASP A 6 1.75 -20.90 22.26
C ASP A 6 1.01 -19.59 21.90
N VAL A 7 0.22 -19.08 22.85
CA VAL A 7 -0.51 -17.82 22.66
C VAL A 7 0.46 -16.66 22.50
N THR A 8 1.51 -16.61 23.33
CA THR A 8 2.55 -15.57 23.28
C THR A 8 3.27 -15.58 21.93
N LEU A 9 3.64 -16.76 21.42
CA LEU A 9 4.26 -16.91 20.10
C LEU A 9 3.33 -16.42 18.97
N CYS A 10 2.04 -16.77 19.02
CA CYS A 10 1.05 -16.27 18.05
C CYS A 10 0.95 -14.73 18.04
N PHE A 11 0.96 -14.10 19.21
CA PHE A 11 0.92 -12.64 19.31
C PHE A 11 2.19 -12.00 18.73
N VAL A 12 3.37 -12.52 19.07
CA VAL A 12 4.64 -12.02 18.53
C VAL A 12 4.69 -12.14 17.01
N ASN A 13 4.30 -13.29 16.47
CA ASN A 13 4.23 -13.50 15.02
C ASN A 13 3.27 -12.50 14.35
N SER A 14 2.11 -12.26 14.99
CA SER A 14 1.11 -11.32 14.49
C SER A 14 1.62 -9.88 14.50
N ILE A 15 2.33 -9.46 15.55
CA ILE A 15 2.95 -8.12 15.64
C ILE A 15 3.99 -7.95 14.54
N ILE A 16 4.85 -8.96 14.32
CA ILE A 16 5.87 -8.92 13.28
C ILE A 16 5.22 -8.79 11.89
N VAL A 17 4.22 -9.62 11.59
CA VAL A 17 3.51 -9.58 10.30
C VAL A 17 2.78 -8.26 10.12
N ALA A 18 1.98 -7.84 11.10
CA ALA A 18 1.19 -6.62 11.03
C ALA A 18 2.08 -5.38 10.90
N GLY A 19 3.19 -5.32 11.64
CA GLY A 19 4.18 -4.25 11.55
C GLY A 19 4.82 -4.19 10.16
N ALA A 20 5.29 -5.33 9.64
CA ALA A 20 5.90 -5.40 8.31
C ALA A 20 4.92 -5.02 7.19
N VAL A 21 3.68 -5.52 7.26
CA VAL A 21 2.60 -5.15 6.33
C VAL A 21 2.32 -3.66 6.40
N THR A 22 2.18 -3.09 7.60
CA THR A 22 1.84 -1.67 7.78
C THR A 22 2.92 -0.77 7.19
N ILE A 23 4.20 -1.00 7.51
CA ILE A 23 5.32 -0.21 7.00
C ILE A 23 5.39 -0.31 5.47
N GLY A 24 5.33 -1.53 4.94
CA GLY A 24 5.41 -1.75 3.51
C GLY A 24 4.21 -1.17 2.74
N GLN A 25 3.01 -1.33 3.29
CA GLN A 25 1.80 -0.77 2.72
C GLN A 25 1.82 0.76 2.71
N LEU A 26 2.24 1.41 3.81
CA LEU A 26 2.38 2.87 3.84
C LEU A 26 3.36 3.36 2.78
N PHE A 27 4.52 2.71 2.66
CA PHE A 27 5.53 3.09 1.67
C PHE A 27 5.03 2.93 0.23
N LEU A 28 4.49 1.76 -0.13
CA LEU A 28 4.03 1.49 -1.50
C LEU A 28 2.76 2.29 -1.85
N CYS A 29 1.81 2.37 -0.92
CA CYS A 29 0.55 3.05 -1.17
C CYS A 29 0.71 4.57 -1.23
N SER A 30 1.61 5.16 -0.42
CA SER A 30 1.92 6.59 -0.51
C SER A 30 2.60 6.95 -1.84
N LEU A 31 3.53 6.11 -2.32
CA LEU A 31 4.15 6.32 -3.62
C LEU A 31 3.13 6.24 -4.76
N ALA A 32 2.28 5.20 -4.76
CA ALA A 32 1.21 5.06 -5.75
C ALA A 32 0.21 6.23 -5.69
N ALA A 33 -0.17 6.64 -4.49
CA ALA A 33 -1.08 7.76 -4.27
C ALA A 33 -0.49 9.08 -4.78
N TYR A 34 0.80 9.34 -4.58
CA TYR A 34 1.47 10.52 -5.10
C TYR A 34 1.44 10.56 -6.64
N VAL A 35 1.70 9.42 -7.29
CA VAL A 35 1.62 9.30 -8.75
C VAL A 35 0.20 9.63 -9.24
N PHE A 36 -0.83 9.01 -8.67
CA PHE A 36 -2.22 9.26 -9.07
C PHE A 36 -2.77 10.63 -8.63
N ALA A 37 -2.16 11.28 -7.64
CA ALA A 37 -2.59 12.61 -7.20
C ALA A 37 -1.96 13.73 -8.03
N ARG A 38 -0.70 13.55 -8.49
CA ARG A 38 0.11 14.66 -9.05
C ARG A 38 0.60 14.44 -10.47
N LEU A 39 0.87 13.21 -10.88
CA LEU A 39 1.43 12.97 -12.20
C LEU A 39 0.30 12.79 -13.21
N LYS A 40 0.27 13.67 -14.21
CA LYS A 40 -0.62 13.53 -15.37
C LYS A 40 0.10 12.76 -16.47
N PHE A 41 -0.48 11.65 -16.90
CA PHE A 41 0.00 10.81 -18.00
C PHE A 41 -1.19 10.24 -18.78
N PRO A 42 -1.02 9.83 -20.05
CA PRO A 42 -2.12 9.32 -20.86
C PRO A 42 -2.74 8.07 -20.21
N GLY A 43 -4.08 8.04 -20.08
CA GLY A 43 -4.81 6.94 -19.44
C GLY A 43 -4.84 6.99 -17.90
N HIS A 44 -4.36 8.07 -17.28
CA HIS A 44 -4.35 8.26 -15.82
C HIS A 44 -5.71 7.94 -15.16
N ASP A 45 -6.79 8.56 -15.64
CA ASP A 45 -8.11 8.41 -15.03
C ASP A 45 -8.68 7.01 -15.24
N THR A 46 -8.43 6.40 -16.40
CA THR A 46 -8.85 5.03 -16.71
C THR A 46 -8.12 4.02 -15.84
N LEU A 47 -6.80 4.15 -15.66
CA LEU A 47 -6.03 3.27 -14.78
C LEU A 47 -6.47 3.43 -13.33
N PHE A 48 -6.75 4.66 -12.89
CA PHE A 48 -7.25 4.88 -11.54
C PHE A 48 -8.66 4.29 -11.35
N LEU A 49 -9.52 4.37 -12.36
CA LEU A 49 -10.84 3.74 -12.31
C LEU A 49 -10.73 2.20 -12.22
N LEU A 50 -9.86 1.60 -13.04
CA LEU A 50 -9.57 0.16 -12.98
C LEU A 50 -9.01 -0.25 -11.62
N TYR A 51 -8.15 0.59 -11.05
CA TYR A 51 -7.60 0.42 -9.71
C TYR A 51 -8.71 0.38 -8.67
N LEU A 52 -9.69 1.29 -8.73
CA LEU A 52 -10.85 1.28 -7.82
C LEU A 52 -11.79 0.09 -8.06
N ALA A 53 -11.92 -0.38 -9.30
CA ALA A 53 -12.71 -1.57 -9.59
C ALA A 53 -12.21 -2.81 -8.84
N THR A 54 -10.93 -2.87 -8.46
CA THR A 54 -10.40 -3.97 -7.64
C THR A 54 -11.01 -4.03 -6.24
N LEU A 55 -11.56 -2.92 -5.72
CA LEU A 55 -12.27 -2.88 -4.45
C LEU A 55 -13.65 -3.56 -4.51
N MET A 56 -14.20 -3.74 -5.71
CA MET A 56 -15.45 -4.48 -5.91
C MET A 56 -15.26 -5.99 -5.76
N VAL A 57 -14.01 -6.48 -5.79
CA VAL A 57 -13.71 -7.91 -5.64
C VAL A 57 -13.73 -8.27 -4.16
N PRO A 58 -14.66 -9.13 -3.70
CA PRO A 58 -14.74 -9.51 -2.30
C PRO A 58 -13.52 -10.35 -1.88
N GLU A 59 -13.01 -10.11 -0.67
CA GLU A 59 -11.82 -10.80 -0.15
C GLU A 59 -11.98 -12.33 -0.13
N GLN A 60 -13.18 -12.81 0.18
CA GLN A 60 -13.50 -14.22 0.27
C GLN A 60 -13.28 -14.95 -1.06
N VAL A 61 -13.58 -14.29 -2.19
CA VAL A 61 -13.38 -14.87 -3.53
C VAL A 61 -11.90 -14.84 -3.93
N ARG A 62 -11.13 -13.87 -3.45
CA ARG A 62 -9.67 -13.79 -3.68
C ARG A 62 -8.88 -14.83 -2.90
N MET A 63 -9.41 -15.31 -1.78
CA MET A 63 -8.71 -16.23 -0.88
C MET A 63 -8.26 -17.53 -1.56
N ILE A 64 -9.13 -18.15 -2.37
CA ILE A 64 -8.82 -19.42 -3.05
C ILE A 64 -7.71 -19.23 -4.10
N PRO A 65 -7.80 -18.28 -5.05
CA PRO A 65 -6.70 -17.99 -5.97
C PRO A 65 -5.39 -17.65 -5.27
N LEU A 66 -5.44 -16.83 -4.22
CA LEU A 66 -4.25 -16.45 -3.46
C LEU A 66 -3.58 -17.66 -2.82
N PHE A 67 -4.36 -18.55 -2.20
CA PHE A 67 -3.85 -19.80 -1.63
C PHE A 67 -3.14 -20.66 -2.68
N ILE A 68 -3.74 -20.80 -3.88
CA ILE A 68 -3.13 -21.57 -4.98
C ILE A 68 -1.80 -20.95 -5.41
N ILE A 69 -1.72 -19.61 -5.51
CA ILE A 69 -0.48 -18.90 -5.85
C ILE A 69 0.59 -19.14 -4.77
N LEU A 70 0.26 -18.94 -3.50
CA LEU A 70 1.19 -19.14 -2.39
C LEU A 70 1.65 -20.60 -2.28
N LYS A 71 0.78 -21.56 -2.58
CA LYS A 71 1.12 -22.98 -2.68
C LYS A 71 2.14 -23.24 -3.77
N LYS A 72 1.91 -22.73 -4.98
CA LYS A 72 2.83 -22.88 -6.12
C LYS A 72 4.19 -22.23 -5.87
N LEU A 73 4.21 -21.13 -5.11
CA LEU A 73 5.45 -20.43 -4.73
C LEU A 73 6.18 -21.11 -3.54
N GLY A 74 5.57 -22.08 -2.86
CA GLY A 74 6.13 -22.66 -1.64
C GLY A 74 6.18 -21.65 -0.48
N TRP A 75 5.21 -20.75 -0.42
CA TRP A 75 5.12 -19.68 0.60
C TRP A 75 4.09 -19.99 1.70
N LEU A 76 3.42 -21.14 1.63
CA LEU A 76 2.52 -21.59 2.69
C LEU A 76 3.27 -21.71 4.02
N ASN A 77 2.62 -21.30 5.12
CA ASN A 77 3.16 -21.34 6.47
C ASN A 77 4.48 -20.54 6.65
N THR A 78 4.66 -19.46 5.89
CA THR A 78 5.84 -18.58 6.01
C THR A 78 5.43 -17.11 6.17
N TYR A 79 6.27 -16.33 6.85
CA TYR A 79 6.07 -14.88 7.02
C TYR A 79 5.84 -14.15 5.70
N ARG A 80 6.64 -14.45 4.67
CA ARG A 80 6.50 -13.86 3.33
C ARG A 80 5.14 -14.14 2.71
N GLY A 81 4.57 -15.32 2.95
CA GLY A 81 3.25 -15.69 2.43
C GLY A 81 2.10 -14.88 3.07
N LEU A 82 2.33 -14.34 4.27
CA LEU A 82 1.39 -13.47 4.97
C LEU A 82 1.65 -11.99 4.65
N ILE A 83 2.93 -11.57 4.61
CA ILE A 83 3.31 -10.18 4.45
C ILE A 83 3.09 -9.70 3.01
N VAL A 84 3.62 -10.42 2.01
CA VAL A 84 3.67 -9.94 0.62
C VAL A 84 2.29 -9.62 0.05
N PRO A 85 1.25 -10.46 0.21
CA PRO A 85 -0.08 -10.12 -0.28
C PRO A 85 -0.68 -8.87 0.38
N GLY A 86 -0.32 -8.59 1.63
CA GLY A 86 -0.80 -7.43 2.39
C GLY A 86 -0.04 -6.13 2.09
N LEU A 87 1.10 -6.17 1.38
CA LEU A 87 1.92 -4.98 1.11
C LEU A 87 1.21 -3.93 0.24
N PHE A 88 0.10 -4.27 -0.39
CA PHE A 88 -0.61 -3.38 -1.29
C PHE A 88 -2.11 -3.37 -0.97
N SER A 89 -2.68 -2.17 -0.89
CA SER A 89 -4.10 -1.99 -0.63
C SER A 89 -4.68 -0.90 -1.50
N ALA A 90 -5.67 -1.28 -2.31
CA ALA A 90 -6.37 -0.33 -3.17
C ALA A 90 -7.10 0.76 -2.37
N PHE A 91 -7.60 0.40 -1.19
CA PHE A 91 -8.29 1.35 -0.32
C PHE A 91 -7.32 2.35 0.31
N ALA A 92 -6.16 1.88 0.77
CA ALA A 92 -5.14 2.74 1.35
C ALA A 92 -4.60 3.76 0.34
N THR A 93 -4.28 3.32 -0.89
CA THR A 93 -3.87 4.24 -1.97
C THR A 93 -4.97 5.22 -2.34
N PHE A 94 -6.24 4.78 -2.39
CA PHE A 94 -7.36 5.68 -2.65
C PHE A 94 -7.46 6.79 -1.60
N LEU A 95 -7.44 6.43 -0.32
CA LEU A 95 -7.50 7.40 0.78
C LEU A 95 -6.31 8.36 0.75
N LEU A 96 -5.09 7.84 0.59
CA LEU A 96 -3.89 8.68 0.51
C LEU A 96 -3.93 9.61 -0.69
N LYS A 97 -4.45 9.15 -1.83
CA LYS A 97 -4.62 10.01 -3.01
C LYS A 97 -5.60 11.15 -2.70
N GLN A 98 -6.75 10.85 -2.09
CA GLN A 98 -7.71 11.89 -1.70
C GLN A 98 -7.08 12.92 -0.76
N PHE A 99 -6.33 12.45 0.24
CA PHE A 99 -5.59 13.34 1.14
C PHE A 99 -4.58 14.20 0.38
N PHE A 100 -3.76 13.60 -0.48
CA PHE A 100 -2.76 14.31 -1.27
C PHE A 100 -3.35 15.30 -2.27
N GLN A 101 -4.56 15.07 -2.78
CA GLN A 101 -5.25 16.01 -3.66
C GLN A 101 -5.68 17.30 -2.94
N ASN A 102 -5.86 17.28 -1.62
CA ASN A 102 -6.19 18.48 -0.84
C ASN A 102 -5.00 19.43 -0.64
N ILE A 103 -3.77 18.96 -0.89
CA ILE A 103 -2.58 19.82 -0.76
C ILE A 103 -2.58 20.84 -1.93
N PRO A 104 -2.39 22.15 -1.68
CA PRO A 104 -2.37 23.15 -2.76
C PRO A 104 -1.25 22.90 -3.78
N MET A 105 -1.56 23.04 -5.08
CA MET A 105 -0.56 22.92 -6.15
C MET A 105 0.54 23.99 -6.05
N SER A 106 0.20 25.17 -5.55
CA SER A 106 1.15 26.29 -5.38
C SER A 106 2.35 25.96 -4.51
N LEU A 107 2.22 25.06 -3.53
CA LEU A 107 3.34 24.60 -2.69
C LEU A 107 4.33 23.75 -3.50
N GLN A 108 3.81 22.92 -4.41
CA GLN A 108 4.64 22.11 -5.29
C GLN A 108 5.35 22.98 -6.34
N ASP A 109 4.67 23.99 -6.87
CA ASP A 109 5.25 24.95 -7.81
C ASP A 109 6.35 25.78 -7.13
N ALA A 110 6.12 26.25 -5.91
CA ALA A 110 7.13 26.96 -5.11
C ALA A 110 8.37 26.09 -4.86
N ALA A 111 8.20 24.84 -4.42
CA ALA A 111 9.31 23.92 -4.22
C ALA A 111 10.07 23.62 -5.52
N THR A 112 9.38 23.59 -6.66
CA THR A 112 10.01 23.40 -7.98
C THR A 112 10.83 24.64 -8.38
N ILE A 113 10.34 25.85 -8.08
CA ILE A 113 11.09 27.11 -8.25
C ILE A 113 12.35 27.12 -7.38
N ASP A 114 12.27 26.57 -6.16
CA ASP A 114 13.42 26.39 -5.25
C ASP A 114 14.38 25.26 -5.69
N GLY A 115 14.16 24.67 -6.88
CA GLY A 115 15.02 23.62 -7.44
C GLY A 115 14.83 22.24 -6.81
N ALA A 116 13.74 22.01 -6.06
CA ALA A 116 13.47 20.69 -5.49
C ALA A 116 13.06 19.68 -6.57
N GLY A 117 13.77 18.56 -6.64
CA GLY A 117 13.39 17.42 -7.48
C GLY A 117 12.12 16.71 -6.97
N ARG A 118 11.46 15.94 -7.85
CA ARG A 118 10.18 15.25 -7.54
C ARG A 118 10.23 14.34 -6.31
N LEU A 119 11.36 13.66 -6.06
CA LEU A 119 11.55 12.83 -4.87
C LEU A 119 11.63 13.65 -3.59
N ARG A 120 12.32 14.80 -3.64
CA ARG A 120 12.40 15.73 -2.51
C ARG A 120 11.02 16.33 -2.21
N ILE A 121 10.29 16.71 -3.25
CA ILE A 121 8.90 17.19 -3.12
C ILE A 121 8.03 16.12 -2.44
N PHE A 122 8.10 14.87 -2.89
CA PHE A 122 7.36 13.76 -2.26
C PHE A 122 7.69 13.61 -0.77
N LEU A 123 8.98 13.51 -0.41
CA LEU A 123 9.42 13.29 0.96
C LEU A 123 9.19 14.49 1.90
N VAL A 124 9.14 15.71 1.39
CA VAL A 124 9.01 16.90 2.25
C VAL A 124 7.55 17.37 2.37
N LEU A 125 6.78 17.30 1.27
CA LEU A 125 5.41 17.82 1.24
C LEU A 125 4.34 16.76 1.48
N PHE A 126 4.57 15.52 1.04
CA PHE A 126 3.53 14.47 1.04
C PHE A 126 3.78 13.39 2.10
N CYS A 127 5.04 13.08 2.39
CA CYS A 127 5.44 12.11 3.40
C CYS A 127 6.47 12.72 4.37
N PRO A 128 6.09 13.77 5.13
CA PRO A 128 7.00 14.47 6.04
C PRO A 128 7.51 13.59 7.19
#